data_AF-A0A7J7Y5U8-F1
#
_entry.id   AF-A0A7J7Y5U8-F1
#
_cell.length_a   1.000
_cell.length_b   1.000
_cell.length_c   1.000
_cell.angle_alpha   90.00
_cell.angle_beta   90.00
_cell.angle_gamma   90.00
#
_symmetry.space_group_name_H-M   'P 1'
#
loop_
_entity.id
_entity.type
_entity.pdbx_description
1 polymer ?
#
loop_
_entity_poly.entity_id
_entity_poly.type
_entity_poly.pdbx_seq_one_letter_code
_entity_poly.pdbx_strand_id
1 'polypeptide(L)'
;MKLEASCGIATSEVLKAKKEPEPDAEPLSETRPQEARTMSKSGSALEAEDKPLGAESGPEVKANSVGSKPRSGSRPEAEQLDFVVATEQEFEEVLAISGDIYGGLDYLPSRYHSWLRDPNRTVVLAKRNGGVIALESVHVIDAGETALVEGLRVAPWERGKGVAGLLQRFCSQLVKRQHPGVKVVRLTRDDQLGPRELKKYRLITKQGILLVRFNASALLAGLGARLSALRATGTFSPLPTEALSEAGGDVARLLLSPSVQRDVLPGGTIIQDWQPYQPSESNLRLLAAKGLEWCVDSRARPRVLTLCTRPFPIPLGGDGTWCYLNIDAFGCDGAQVQSQLLWHLQRQAPGLAGLNVMCQLFLAPQLWSQLADFCQAGLGLELVKGYTEQYLLEADI
;
A
#
# COMPACT_ATOMS: atom_id res chain seq x y z
N MET A 1 16.41 50.20 49.54
CA MET A 1 17.39 51.09 50.19
C MET A 1 18.67 50.27 50.34
N LYS A 2 19.73 50.67 49.62
CA LYS A 2 21.18 50.35 49.76
C LYS A 2 21.64 48.89 49.61
N LEU A 3 22.32 48.53 48.51
CA LEU A 3 23.75 48.70 48.14
C LEU A 3 24.54 47.44 48.56
N GLU A 4 24.96 46.58 47.63
CA GLU A 4 26.19 46.62 46.80
C GLU A 4 27.43 46.00 47.46
N ALA A 5 28.16 45.19 46.67
CA ALA A 5 29.63 45.18 46.47
C ALA A 5 30.10 43.74 46.12
N SER A 6 30.41 43.44 44.85
CA SER A 6 31.73 43.56 44.17
C SER A 6 32.59 42.29 44.32
N CYS A 7 32.79 41.51 43.26
CA CYS A 7 33.84 41.60 42.24
C CYS A 7 35.21 41.07 42.70
N GLY A 8 35.74 40.09 41.96
CA GLY A 8 37.10 39.56 42.08
C GLY A 8 37.46 38.73 40.85
N ILE A 9 38.22 39.33 39.94
CA ILE A 9 38.84 38.73 38.75
C ILE A 9 40.16 38.09 39.15
N ALA A 10 40.50 36.92 38.59
CA ALA A 10 41.89 36.51 38.35
C ALA A 10 41.98 35.49 37.20
N THR A 11 42.97 35.71 36.35
CA THR A 11 43.30 35.11 35.05
C THR A 11 44.35 33.98 35.14
N SER A 12 44.58 33.32 33.99
CA SER A 12 45.68 32.41 33.61
C SER A 12 45.45 30.94 34.02
N GLU A 13 45.71 29.90 33.20
CA GLU A 13 46.74 29.79 32.17
C GLU A 13 46.48 28.59 31.22
N VAL A 14 47.03 28.69 30.01
CA VAL A 14 46.94 27.77 28.87
C VAL A 14 47.99 26.65 28.97
N LEU A 15 47.64 25.41 28.61
CA LEU A 15 48.61 24.44 28.05
C LEU A 15 48.00 23.63 26.89
N LYS A 16 48.75 23.55 25.78
CA LYS A 16 48.46 22.88 24.51
C LYS A 16 49.18 21.52 24.41
N ALA A 17 48.43 20.54 23.89
CA ALA A 17 48.74 19.55 22.83
C ALA A 17 49.97 18.59 22.85
N LYS A 18 49.70 17.31 22.51
CA LYS A 18 50.45 16.37 21.62
C LYS A 18 49.69 15.02 21.59
N LYS A 19 48.99 14.60 20.52
CA LYS A 19 49.34 13.99 19.21
C LYS A 19 49.93 12.55 19.28
N GLU A 20 49.25 11.65 18.56
CA GLU A 20 49.39 10.18 18.34
C GLU A 20 50.77 9.65 17.93
N PRO A 21 50.96 8.32 17.86
CA PRO A 21 50.87 7.61 16.56
C PRO A 21 50.34 6.14 16.57
N GLU A 22 49.81 5.67 15.43
CA GLU A 22 49.75 4.25 14.99
C GLU A 22 51.14 3.76 14.49
N PRO A 23 51.43 2.43 14.40
CA PRO A 23 51.22 1.68 13.13
C PRO A 23 50.91 0.16 13.21
N ASP A 24 50.19 -0.31 12.19
CA ASP A 24 50.22 -1.55 11.37
C ASP A 24 50.62 -2.97 11.89
N ALA A 25 49.79 -3.93 11.43
CA ALA A 25 50.09 -5.25 10.80
C ALA A 25 49.59 -6.55 11.49
N GLU A 26 48.78 -7.28 10.71
CA GLU A 26 48.16 -8.62 10.86
C GLU A 26 49.15 -9.79 11.05
N PRO A 27 48.75 -11.00 11.56
CA PRO A 27 47.93 -11.96 10.79
C PRO A 27 46.93 -12.88 11.56
N LEU A 28 45.85 -13.24 10.83
CA LEU A 28 45.09 -14.51 10.76
C LEU A 28 44.93 -15.43 12.00
N SER A 29 43.70 -15.63 12.45
CA SER A 29 43.05 -16.97 12.40
C SER A 29 41.53 -16.94 12.73
N GLU A 30 40.83 -17.69 11.88
CA GLU A 30 39.45 -18.15 11.79
C GLU A 30 38.65 -18.35 13.09
N THR A 31 37.41 -17.82 13.13
CA THR A 31 36.17 -18.64 13.06
C THR A 31 34.91 -17.75 13.11
N ARG A 32 34.14 -17.76 12.02
CA ARG A 32 32.77 -17.22 11.92
C ARG A 32 31.75 -18.31 12.26
N PRO A 33 30.53 -17.92 12.67
CA PRO A 33 29.35 -18.41 11.96
C PRO A 33 28.62 -17.29 11.23
N GLN A 34 28.25 -17.58 9.98
CA GLN A 34 27.45 -16.73 9.10
C GLN A 34 25.97 -16.77 9.54
N GLU A 35 25.38 -15.61 9.83
CA GLU A 35 23.94 -15.43 9.71
C GLU A 35 23.63 -14.80 8.35
N ALA A 36 22.83 -15.53 7.58
CA ALA A 36 22.44 -15.19 6.22
C ALA A 36 21.53 -13.95 6.23
N ARG A 37 22.02 -12.86 5.63
CA ARG A 37 21.18 -11.74 5.19
C ARG A 37 20.40 -12.18 3.95
N THR A 38 19.16 -12.62 4.14
CA THR A 38 18.16 -12.72 3.07
C THR A 38 17.56 -11.34 2.81
N MET A 39 18.12 -10.63 1.83
CA MET A 39 17.47 -9.48 1.20
C MET A 39 16.33 -10.00 0.30
N SER A 40 15.12 -10.09 0.83
CA SER A 40 13.92 -10.35 0.03
C SER A 40 13.57 -9.10 -0.80
N LYS A 41 14.03 -9.06 -2.05
CA LYS A 41 13.52 -8.13 -3.06
C LYS A 41 12.10 -8.55 -3.45
N SER A 42 11.09 -8.01 -2.78
CA SER A 42 9.70 -8.06 -3.26
C SER A 42 9.51 -6.98 -4.33
N GLY A 43 9.79 -7.34 -5.57
CA GLY A 43 9.45 -6.56 -6.77
C GLY A 43 8.91 -7.51 -7.81
N SER A 44 7.59 -7.55 -7.98
CA SER A 44 6.95 -8.26 -9.09
C SER A 44 7.04 -7.38 -10.35
N ALA A 45 8.23 -7.30 -10.93
CA ALA A 45 8.43 -6.78 -12.27
C ALA A 45 8.84 -7.95 -13.17
N LEU A 46 7.94 -8.39 -14.05
CA LEU A 46 8.27 -9.28 -15.15
C LEU A 46 8.24 -8.46 -16.43
N GLU A 47 9.41 -7.96 -16.83
CA GLU A 47 9.64 -7.51 -18.20
C GLU A 47 9.96 -8.71 -19.09
N ALA A 48 9.33 -8.75 -20.26
CA ALA A 48 9.76 -9.56 -21.39
C ALA A 48 10.31 -8.60 -22.44
N GLU A 49 11.63 -8.62 -22.62
CA GLU A 49 12.30 -8.03 -23.77
C GLU A 49 11.98 -8.87 -25.02
N ASP A 50 11.53 -8.23 -26.09
CA ASP A 50 11.51 -8.82 -27.42
C ASP A 50 12.08 -7.79 -28.39
N LYS A 51 13.26 -8.08 -28.95
CA LYS A 51 13.96 -7.23 -29.92
C LYS A 51 13.36 -7.45 -31.32
N PRO A 52 13.02 -6.41 -32.09
CA PRO A 52 12.70 -6.59 -33.50
C PRO A 52 14.00 -6.62 -34.31
N LEU A 53 14.28 -7.75 -34.95
CA LEU A 53 15.27 -7.83 -36.03
C LEU A 53 14.66 -7.23 -37.31
N GLY A 54 15.34 -6.20 -37.82
CA GLY A 54 14.99 -5.50 -39.05
C GLY A 54 15.15 -6.37 -40.30
N ALA A 55 14.26 -6.11 -41.25
CA ALA A 55 14.29 -6.67 -42.58
C ALA A 55 15.37 -5.98 -43.43
N GLU A 56 16.25 -6.78 -44.05
CA GLU A 56 16.95 -6.41 -45.27
C GLU A 56 16.88 -7.56 -46.29
N SER A 57 16.94 -7.15 -47.56
CA SER A 57 16.39 -7.76 -48.75
C SER A 57 17.40 -8.57 -49.59
N GLY A 58 17.04 -9.82 -49.92
CA GLY A 58 17.38 -10.60 -51.13
C GLY A 58 18.83 -11.10 -51.36
N PRO A 59 19.11 -11.98 -52.35
CA PRO A 59 18.20 -12.73 -53.24
C PRO A 59 18.44 -14.27 -53.33
N GLU A 60 17.41 -14.93 -53.88
CA GLU A 60 17.31 -16.20 -54.63
C GLU A 60 18.45 -17.25 -54.65
N VAL A 61 18.12 -18.49 -54.25
CA VAL A 61 18.57 -19.73 -54.91
C VAL A 61 17.44 -20.76 -54.96
N LYS A 62 17.14 -21.26 -56.17
CA LYS A 62 16.21 -22.37 -56.47
C LYS A 62 16.82 -23.73 -56.08
N ALA A 63 16.01 -24.64 -55.51
CA ALA A 63 16.06 -26.08 -55.79
C ALA A 63 14.86 -26.88 -55.23
N ASN A 64 14.08 -27.45 -56.15
CA ASN A 64 13.33 -28.72 -56.17
C ASN A 64 12.77 -29.39 -54.90
N SER A 65 11.43 -29.48 -54.91
CA SER A 65 10.54 -30.62 -54.61
C SER A 65 11.09 -31.89 -53.95
N VAL A 66 10.47 -32.29 -52.81
CA VAL A 66 9.86 -33.64 -52.61
C VAL A 66 8.72 -33.49 -51.58
N GLY A 67 7.58 -34.11 -51.86
CA GLY A 67 6.38 -34.04 -51.04
C GLY A 67 6.49 -34.70 -49.67
N SER A 68 5.77 -34.13 -48.72
CA SER A 68 5.26 -34.84 -47.54
C SER A 68 3.99 -34.15 -47.07
N LYS A 69 2.95 -34.97 -46.87
CA LYS A 69 1.61 -34.58 -46.41
C LYS A 69 1.68 -33.60 -45.23
N PRO A 70 0.79 -32.60 -45.12
CA PRO A 70 0.67 -31.86 -43.89
C PRO A 70 0.12 -32.83 -42.85
N ARG A 71 0.99 -33.32 -41.96
CA ARG A 71 0.55 -33.80 -40.65
C ARG A 71 -0.16 -32.60 -40.04
N SER A 72 -1.47 -32.75 -39.84
CA SER A 72 -2.24 -31.86 -38.99
C SER A 72 -1.61 -31.94 -37.61
N GLY A 73 -0.63 -31.07 -37.36
CA GLY A 73 -0.23 -30.72 -36.02
C GLY A 73 -1.43 -30.02 -35.43
N SER A 74 -2.30 -30.79 -34.80
CA SER A 74 -3.16 -30.30 -33.73
C SER A 74 -2.27 -29.46 -32.84
N ARG A 75 -2.45 -28.14 -32.92
CA ARG A 75 -2.05 -27.22 -31.87
C ARG A 75 -2.50 -27.90 -30.56
N PRO A 76 -1.61 -28.16 -29.58
CA PRO A 76 -2.05 -28.75 -28.32
C PRO A 76 -3.21 -27.89 -27.86
N GLU A 77 -4.34 -28.54 -27.56
CA GLU A 77 -5.54 -27.88 -27.07
C GLU A 77 -5.11 -26.84 -26.04
N ALA A 78 -5.39 -25.58 -26.34
CA ALA A 78 -5.28 -24.54 -25.33
C ALA A 78 -6.34 -24.90 -24.29
N GLU A 79 -5.95 -25.65 -23.26
CA GLU A 79 -6.84 -26.07 -22.18
C GLU A 79 -7.63 -24.84 -21.72
N GLN A 80 -8.93 -24.87 -22.02
CA GLN A 80 -9.83 -23.74 -21.88
C GLN A 80 -9.92 -23.36 -20.40
N LEU A 81 -9.83 -22.06 -20.11
CA LEU A 81 -10.05 -21.57 -18.76
C LEU A 81 -11.54 -21.46 -18.51
N ASP A 82 -11.99 -22.01 -17.39
CA ASP A 82 -13.34 -21.82 -16.89
C ASP A 82 -13.36 -20.61 -15.96
N PHE A 83 -14.34 -19.73 -16.14
CA PHE A 83 -14.53 -18.57 -15.26
C PHE A 83 -15.81 -18.73 -14.46
N VAL A 84 -15.70 -18.64 -13.13
CA VAL A 84 -16.84 -18.83 -12.22
C VAL A 84 -16.87 -17.72 -11.17
N VAL A 85 -18.06 -17.39 -10.67
CA VAL A 85 -18.21 -16.51 -9.51
C VAL A 85 -17.83 -17.32 -8.27
N ALA A 86 -16.95 -16.74 -7.44
CA ALA A 86 -16.44 -17.39 -6.25
C ALA A 86 -17.53 -17.57 -5.18
N THR A 87 -17.41 -18.63 -4.40
CA THR A 87 -18.24 -18.87 -3.21
C THR A 87 -17.36 -19.09 -1.99
N GLU A 88 -17.98 -19.29 -0.82
CA GLU A 88 -17.22 -19.63 0.39
C GLU A 88 -16.50 -20.99 0.27
N GLN A 89 -16.93 -21.88 -0.64
CA GLN A 89 -16.35 -23.22 -0.81
C GLN A 89 -14.92 -23.17 -1.35
N GLU A 90 -14.58 -22.18 -2.17
CA GLU A 90 -13.25 -22.04 -2.77
C GLU A 90 -12.23 -21.33 -1.87
N PHE A 91 -12.57 -21.00 -0.61
CA PHE A 91 -11.70 -20.22 0.26
C PHE A 91 -10.30 -20.84 0.40
N GLU A 92 -10.21 -22.13 0.72
CA GLU A 92 -8.92 -22.81 0.90
C GLU A 92 -8.11 -22.88 -0.40
N GLU A 93 -8.76 -23.12 -1.54
CA GLU A 93 -8.08 -23.12 -2.85
C GLU A 93 -7.56 -21.72 -3.21
N VAL A 94 -8.34 -20.68 -2.90
CA VAL A 94 -7.95 -19.28 -3.07
C VAL A 94 -6.74 -18.95 -2.20
N LEU A 95 -6.70 -19.39 -0.94
CA LEU A 95 -5.53 -19.21 -0.09
C LEU A 95 -4.32 -20.01 -0.60
N ALA A 96 -4.51 -21.20 -1.15
CA ALA A 96 -3.43 -22.00 -1.72
C ALA A 96 -2.72 -21.33 -2.90
N ILE A 97 -3.48 -20.68 -3.82
CA ILE A 97 -2.87 -19.90 -4.93
C ILE A 97 -2.25 -18.58 -4.45
N SER A 98 -2.47 -18.24 -3.19
CA SER A 98 -1.99 -17.03 -2.53
C SER A 98 -0.70 -17.25 -1.74
N GLY A 99 -0.12 -18.46 -1.78
CA GLY A 99 1.16 -18.76 -1.16
C GLY A 99 2.25 -17.75 -1.54
N ASP A 100 2.96 -17.27 -0.52
CA ASP A 100 4.07 -16.30 -0.60
C ASP A 100 3.70 -14.91 -1.16
N ILE A 101 2.41 -14.58 -1.23
CA ILE A 101 1.97 -13.23 -1.60
C ILE A 101 2.30 -12.24 -0.47
N TYR A 102 2.91 -11.11 -0.84
CA TYR A 102 3.26 -9.98 0.03
C TYR A 102 4.07 -10.33 1.29
N GLY A 103 4.80 -11.46 1.31
CA GLY A 103 5.69 -11.80 2.43
C GLY A 103 4.97 -11.97 3.78
N GLY A 104 3.75 -12.50 3.77
CA GLY A 104 2.92 -12.70 4.98
C GLY A 104 2.00 -11.52 5.32
N LEU A 105 2.03 -10.45 4.53
CA LEU A 105 1.18 -9.27 4.69
C LEU A 105 -0.16 -9.39 3.94
N ASP A 106 -0.61 -10.60 3.68
CA ASP A 106 -1.79 -10.83 2.86
C ASP A 106 -3.07 -10.41 3.58
N TYR A 107 -3.84 -9.51 2.97
CA TYR A 107 -5.11 -9.02 3.47
C TYR A 107 -6.31 -9.90 3.07
N LEU A 108 -6.19 -10.72 2.02
CA LEU A 108 -7.35 -11.43 1.47
C LEU A 108 -8.01 -12.41 2.45
N PRO A 109 -7.28 -13.17 3.30
CA PRO A 109 -7.92 -14.01 4.31
C PRO A 109 -8.92 -13.23 5.18
N SER A 110 -8.58 -11.99 5.52
CA SER A 110 -9.41 -11.10 6.35
C SER A 110 -10.53 -10.39 5.57
N ARG A 111 -10.53 -10.44 4.24
CA ARG A 111 -11.48 -9.71 3.38
C ARG A 111 -12.40 -10.63 2.59
N TYR A 112 -11.97 -11.83 2.22
CA TYR A 112 -12.64 -12.71 1.26
C TYR A 112 -14.14 -12.88 1.55
N HIS A 113 -14.50 -13.30 2.76
CA HIS A 113 -15.91 -13.52 3.10
C HIS A 113 -16.73 -12.23 3.09
N SER A 114 -16.15 -11.09 3.48
CA SER A 114 -16.85 -9.80 3.39
C SER A 114 -17.09 -9.38 1.94
N TRP A 115 -16.14 -9.69 1.05
CA TRP A 115 -16.27 -9.42 -0.37
C TRP A 115 -17.42 -10.20 -1.02
N LEU A 116 -17.61 -11.47 -0.63
CA LEU A 116 -18.69 -12.31 -1.17
C LEU A 116 -20.09 -11.85 -0.73
N ARG A 117 -20.19 -11.07 0.35
CA ARG A 117 -21.47 -10.57 0.88
C ARG A 117 -21.81 -9.16 0.38
N ASP A 118 -20.87 -8.49 -0.26
CA ASP A 118 -21.06 -7.13 -0.78
C ASP A 118 -21.84 -7.21 -2.11
N PRO A 119 -23.08 -6.69 -2.17
CA PRO A 119 -23.94 -6.83 -3.35
C PRO A 119 -23.42 -6.07 -4.57
N ASN A 120 -22.50 -5.11 -4.39
CA ASN A 120 -21.90 -4.36 -5.49
C ASN A 120 -20.58 -4.99 -5.95
N ARG A 121 -20.21 -6.14 -5.39
CA ARG A 121 -18.93 -6.78 -5.64
C ARG A 121 -19.12 -8.20 -6.16
N THR A 122 -18.34 -8.53 -7.17
CA THR A 122 -18.22 -9.87 -7.71
C THR A 122 -16.77 -10.32 -7.60
N VAL A 123 -16.55 -11.50 -7.01
CA VAL A 123 -15.24 -12.16 -7.02
C VAL A 123 -15.29 -13.25 -8.08
N VAL A 124 -14.34 -13.24 -9.03
CA VAL A 124 -14.27 -14.17 -10.15
C VAL A 124 -13.02 -15.03 -10.02
N LEU A 125 -13.19 -16.33 -10.22
CA LEU A 125 -12.12 -17.31 -10.26
C LEU A 125 -11.89 -17.76 -11.69
N ALA A 126 -10.62 -17.96 -12.06
CA ALA A 126 -10.28 -18.79 -13.21
C ALA A 126 -9.91 -20.19 -12.71
N LYS A 127 -10.53 -21.21 -13.31
CA LYS A 127 -10.28 -22.62 -13.05
C LYS A 127 -9.67 -23.31 -14.25
N ARG A 128 -8.83 -24.30 -13.98
CA ARG A 128 -8.31 -25.25 -14.97
C ARG A 128 -8.38 -26.65 -14.40
N ASN A 129 -8.95 -27.59 -15.14
CA ASN A 129 -9.14 -28.97 -14.71
C ASN A 129 -9.83 -29.06 -13.33
N GLY A 130 -10.81 -28.18 -13.08
CA GLY A 130 -11.58 -28.10 -11.84
C GLY A 130 -10.92 -27.31 -10.69
N GLY A 131 -9.60 -27.08 -10.71
CA GLY A 131 -8.89 -26.36 -9.64
C GLY A 131 -8.79 -24.85 -9.89
N VAL A 132 -8.84 -24.05 -8.81
CA VAL A 132 -8.62 -22.60 -8.88
C VAL A 132 -7.17 -22.29 -9.22
N ILE A 133 -6.97 -21.41 -10.21
CA ILE A 133 -5.63 -20.95 -10.62
C ILE A 133 -5.46 -19.43 -10.62
N ALA A 134 -6.55 -18.66 -10.57
CA ALA A 134 -6.51 -17.21 -10.47
C ALA A 134 -7.78 -16.66 -9.83
N LEU A 135 -7.67 -15.46 -9.27
CA LEU A 135 -8.77 -14.70 -8.66
C LEU A 135 -8.65 -13.23 -9.05
N GLU A 136 -9.78 -12.57 -9.26
CA GLU A 136 -9.89 -11.11 -9.31
C GLU A 136 -11.25 -10.68 -8.75
N SER A 137 -11.27 -9.60 -7.98
CA SER A 137 -12.51 -8.98 -7.51
C SER A 137 -12.80 -7.71 -8.32
N VAL A 138 -14.07 -7.51 -8.66
CA VAL A 138 -14.60 -6.29 -9.27
C VAL A 138 -15.66 -5.72 -8.34
N HIS A 139 -15.51 -4.46 -7.95
CA HIS A 139 -16.44 -3.72 -7.10
C HIS A 139 -16.98 -2.51 -7.87
N VAL A 140 -18.29 -2.48 -8.06
CA VAL A 140 -18.99 -1.37 -8.74
C VAL A 140 -19.23 -0.24 -7.76
N ILE A 141 -18.60 0.90 -8.01
CA ILE A 141 -18.61 2.09 -7.14
C ILE A 141 -19.01 3.34 -7.96
N ASP A 142 -18.95 4.53 -7.35
CA ASP A 142 -19.23 5.81 -8.01
C ASP A 142 -20.61 5.83 -8.67
N ALA A 143 -21.65 5.44 -7.92
CA ALA A 143 -23.03 5.34 -8.40
C ALA A 143 -23.21 4.43 -9.65
N GLY A 144 -22.33 3.44 -9.82
CA GLY A 144 -22.39 2.50 -10.93
C GLY A 144 -21.57 2.90 -12.15
N GLU A 145 -20.77 3.97 -12.07
CA GLU A 145 -19.97 4.45 -13.20
C GLU A 145 -18.54 3.87 -13.23
N THR A 146 -18.06 3.29 -12.14
CA THR A 146 -16.68 2.81 -12.01
C THR A 146 -16.63 1.36 -11.56
N ALA A 147 -15.84 0.54 -12.24
CA ALA A 147 -15.46 -0.79 -11.79
C ALA A 147 -14.06 -0.75 -11.13
N LEU A 148 -14.02 -0.85 -9.81
CA LEU A 148 -12.77 -1.00 -9.05
C LEU A 148 -12.32 -2.46 -9.09
N VAL A 149 -11.14 -2.73 -9.64
CA VAL A 149 -10.56 -4.07 -9.65
C VAL A 149 -9.50 -4.23 -8.55
N GLU A 150 -9.57 -5.33 -7.81
CA GLU A 150 -8.68 -5.60 -6.68
C GLU A 150 -8.47 -7.11 -6.46
N GLY A 151 -7.42 -7.45 -5.72
CA GLY A 151 -7.13 -8.83 -5.34
C GLY A 151 -6.68 -9.74 -6.48
N LEU A 152 -6.20 -9.20 -7.61
CA LEU A 152 -5.70 -10.01 -8.73
C LEU A 152 -4.59 -10.97 -8.27
N ARG A 153 -4.82 -12.27 -8.48
CA ARG A 153 -3.88 -13.35 -8.13
C ARG A 153 -3.80 -14.35 -9.26
N VAL A 154 -2.61 -14.87 -9.49
CA VAL A 154 -2.38 -16.03 -10.35
C VAL A 154 -1.45 -16.98 -9.60
N ALA A 155 -1.87 -18.25 -9.56
CA ALA A 155 -1.11 -19.33 -8.96
C ALA A 155 0.34 -19.30 -9.46
N PRO A 156 1.35 -19.52 -8.61
CA PRO A 156 2.76 -19.42 -9.00
C PRO A 156 3.11 -20.20 -10.28
N TRP A 157 2.55 -21.42 -10.43
CA TRP A 157 2.77 -22.28 -11.60
C TRP A 157 2.00 -21.85 -12.86
N GLU A 158 1.13 -20.85 -12.80
CA GLU A 158 0.35 -20.32 -13.93
C GLU A 158 0.78 -18.91 -14.36
N ARG A 159 1.75 -18.31 -13.66
CA ARG A 159 2.29 -16.98 -13.99
C ARG A 159 3.03 -17.01 -15.33
N GLY A 160 3.04 -15.89 -16.04
CA GLY A 160 3.66 -15.76 -17.37
C GLY A 160 2.88 -16.40 -18.53
N LYS A 161 1.78 -17.11 -18.27
CA LYS A 161 0.96 -17.80 -19.29
C LYS A 161 -0.23 -16.97 -19.80
N GLY A 162 -0.31 -15.68 -19.44
CA GLY A 162 -1.39 -14.79 -19.88
C GLY A 162 -2.73 -14.92 -19.14
N VAL A 163 -2.81 -15.74 -18.08
CA VAL A 163 -4.05 -15.99 -17.30
C VAL A 163 -4.66 -14.70 -16.75
N ALA A 164 -3.85 -13.82 -16.15
CA ALA A 164 -4.32 -12.54 -15.62
C ALA A 164 -5.03 -11.68 -16.68
N GLY A 165 -4.47 -11.60 -17.89
CA GLY A 165 -5.07 -10.83 -18.97
C GLY A 165 -6.39 -11.43 -19.49
N LEU A 166 -6.52 -12.76 -19.48
CA LEU A 166 -7.78 -13.44 -19.82
C LEU A 166 -8.85 -13.18 -18.74
N LEU A 167 -8.48 -13.31 -17.47
CA LEU A 167 -9.37 -13.05 -16.34
C LEU A 167 -9.86 -11.60 -16.33
N GLN A 168 -8.96 -10.63 -16.48
CA GLN A 168 -9.30 -9.20 -16.56
C GLN A 168 -10.28 -8.88 -17.69
N ARG A 169 -10.10 -9.47 -18.87
CA ARG A 169 -11.03 -9.31 -19.99
C ARG A 169 -12.40 -9.90 -19.66
N PHE A 170 -12.43 -11.08 -19.06
CA PHE A 170 -13.69 -11.70 -18.63
C PHE A 170 -14.41 -10.83 -17.60
N CYS A 171 -13.72 -10.39 -16.55
CA CYS A 171 -14.23 -9.48 -15.52
C CYS A 171 -14.80 -8.20 -16.13
N SER A 172 -14.08 -7.61 -17.09
CA SER A 172 -14.52 -6.40 -17.80
C SER A 172 -15.82 -6.63 -18.58
N GLN A 173 -15.92 -7.73 -19.32
CA GLN A 173 -17.14 -8.08 -20.05
C GLN A 173 -18.30 -8.42 -19.11
N LEU A 174 -18.02 -9.11 -18.01
CA LEU A 174 -19.03 -9.45 -17.00
C LEU A 174 -19.62 -8.19 -16.38
N VAL A 175 -18.78 -7.27 -15.90
CA VAL A 175 -19.26 -6.03 -15.27
C VAL A 175 -20.01 -5.15 -16.26
N LYS A 176 -19.56 -5.05 -17.52
CA LYS A 176 -20.27 -4.26 -18.53
C LYS A 176 -21.65 -4.82 -18.87
N ARG A 177 -21.82 -6.14 -18.84
CA ARG A 177 -23.13 -6.79 -19.05
C ARG A 177 -24.06 -6.58 -17.86
N GLN A 178 -23.55 -6.70 -16.63
CA GLN A 178 -24.34 -6.56 -15.41
C GLN A 178 -24.66 -5.09 -15.08
N HIS A 179 -23.72 -4.19 -15.40
CA HIS A 179 -23.78 -2.77 -15.11
C HIS A 179 -23.37 -1.96 -16.36
N PRO A 180 -24.28 -1.81 -17.35
CA PRO A 180 -23.97 -1.09 -18.59
C PRO A 180 -23.55 0.38 -18.40
N GLY A 181 -23.90 0.97 -17.25
CA GLY A 181 -23.52 2.34 -16.88
C GLY A 181 -22.06 2.52 -16.47
N VAL A 182 -21.31 1.43 -16.25
CA VAL A 182 -19.87 1.50 -15.94
C VAL A 182 -19.13 2.07 -17.14
N LYS A 183 -18.34 3.12 -16.92
CA LYS A 183 -17.57 3.86 -17.94
C LYS A 183 -16.08 3.58 -17.87
N VAL A 184 -15.56 3.33 -16.66
CA VAL A 184 -14.13 3.17 -16.41
C VAL A 184 -13.84 2.02 -15.47
N VAL A 185 -12.63 1.48 -15.57
CA VAL A 185 -11.99 0.61 -14.58
C VAL A 185 -10.95 1.41 -13.81
N ARG A 186 -10.93 1.25 -12.49
CA ARG A 186 -9.89 1.80 -11.60
C ARG A 186 -9.14 0.70 -10.86
N LEU A 187 -7.88 0.96 -10.58
CA LEU A 187 -7.06 0.17 -9.66
C LEU A 187 -6.01 1.03 -8.99
N THR A 188 -5.49 0.54 -7.87
CA THR A 188 -4.25 1.02 -7.28
C THR A 188 -3.16 -0.04 -7.31
N ARG A 189 -1.91 0.37 -7.45
CA ARG A 189 -0.72 -0.51 -7.40
C ARG A 189 0.49 0.24 -6.84
N ASP A 190 1.51 -0.48 -6.40
CA ASP A 190 2.73 0.11 -5.82
C ASP A 190 4.03 -0.27 -6.54
N ASP A 191 3.95 -1.04 -7.61
CA ASP A 191 5.09 -1.36 -8.46
C ASP A 191 5.33 -0.27 -9.52
N GLN A 192 6.55 -0.25 -10.06
CA GLN A 192 6.97 0.78 -11.02
C GLN A 192 6.14 0.72 -12.31
N LEU A 193 5.65 1.87 -12.76
CA LEU A 193 4.87 1.97 -13.98
C LEU A 193 5.78 2.03 -15.21
N GLY A 194 5.69 1.02 -16.07
CA GLY A 194 6.38 1.00 -17.35
C GLY A 194 5.61 1.73 -18.46
N PRO A 195 6.24 1.91 -19.64
CA PRO A 195 5.60 2.55 -20.80
C PRO A 195 4.31 1.85 -21.25
N ARG A 196 4.21 0.53 -21.07
CA ARG A 196 3.03 -0.26 -21.44
C ARG A 196 1.83 0.08 -20.56
N GLU A 197 2.06 0.19 -19.25
CA GLU A 197 1.07 0.56 -18.24
C GLU A 197 0.57 1.98 -18.48
N LEU A 198 1.48 2.92 -18.74
CA LEU A 198 1.14 4.32 -19.02
C LEU A 198 0.42 4.52 -20.36
N LYS A 199 0.55 3.57 -21.31
CA LYS A 199 -0.26 3.54 -22.53
C LYS A 199 -1.66 2.98 -22.28
N LYS A 200 -1.80 2.04 -21.33
CA LYS A 200 -3.07 1.39 -21.00
C LYS A 200 -3.93 2.23 -20.05
N TYR A 201 -3.31 2.87 -19.06
CA TYR A 201 -3.98 3.57 -17.99
C TYR A 201 -3.58 5.04 -17.93
N ARG A 202 -4.56 5.90 -17.64
CA ARG A 202 -4.35 7.26 -17.17
C ARG A 202 -3.97 7.21 -15.69
N LEU A 203 -2.87 7.88 -15.34
CA LEU A 203 -2.51 8.15 -13.94
C LEU A 203 -3.38 9.30 -13.42
N ILE A 204 -4.14 9.07 -12.36
CA ILE A 204 -5.00 10.08 -11.73
C ILE A 204 -4.22 10.83 -10.65
N THR A 205 -3.58 10.09 -9.74
CA THR A 205 -2.78 10.65 -8.66
C THR A 205 -1.83 9.59 -8.09
N LYS A 206 -0.95 10.00 -7.19
CA LYS A 206 -0.07 9.12 -6.42
C LYS A 206 0.08 9.57 -4.98
N GLN A 207 0.34 8.61 -4.10
CA GLN A 207 0.62 8.82 -2.68
C GLN A 207 1.92 8.13 -2.28
N GLY A 208 2.66 8.69 -1.33
CA GLY A 208 3.76 7.99 -0.67
C GLY A 208 3.23 6.93 0.28
N ILE A 209 3.90 5.78 0.32
CA ILE A 209 3.62 4.69 1.25
C ILE A 209 4.73 4.65 2.30
N LEU A 210 4.38 4.86 3.56
CA LEU A 210 5.26 4.65 4.71
C LEU A 210 4.78 3.40 5.47
N LEU A 211 5.65 2.41 5.57
CA LEU A 211 5.35 1.16 6.27
C LEU A 211 6.25 1.04 7.51
N VAL A 212 5.62 1.04 8.69
CA VAL A 212 6.32 0.87 9.96
C VAL A 212 5.73 -0.29 10.75
N ARG A 213 6.54 -0.91 11.61
CA ARG A 213 6.08 -1.95 12.53
C ARG A 213 6.44 -1.64 13.97
N PHE A 214 5.60 -2.11 14.89
CA PHE A 214 5.83 -1.98 16.32
C PHE A 214 5.02 -3.01 17.12
N ASN A 215 5.47 -3.30 18.33
CA ASN A 215 4.64 -3.98 19.33
C ASN A 215 3.80 -2.94 20.08
N ALA A 216 2.48 -3.13 20.15
CA ALA A 216 1.57 -2.14 20.72
C ALA A 216 1.84 -1.88 22.22
N SER A 217 2.16 -2.93 22.99
CA SER A 217 2.47 -2.79 24.42
C SER A 217 3.77 -2.01 24.63
N ALA A 218 4.80 -2.27 23.83
CA ALA A 218 6.06 -1.54 23.88
C ALA A 218 5.88 -0.06 23.49
N LEU A 219 5.05 0.21 22.47
CA LEU A 219 4.70 1.58 22.10
C LEU A 219 4.04 2.31 23.27
N LEU A 220 3.00 1.73 23.88
CA LEU A 220 2.29 2.33 25.02
C LEU A 220 3.22 2.63 26.19
N ALA A 221 4.11 1.70 26.53
CA ALA A 221 5.06 1.85 27.64
C ALA A 221 6.06 2.99 27.40
N GLY A 222 6.51 3.19 26.15
CA GLY A 222 7.54 4.17 25.80
C GLY A 222 7.02 5.53 25.34
N LEU A 223 5.76 5.64 24.91
CA LEU A 223 5.25 6.80 24.18
C LEU A 223 5.36 8.11 24.98
N GLY A 224 4.98 8.09 26.27
CA GLY A 224 5.00 9.29 27.11
C GLY A 224 6.40 9.90 27.26
N ALA A 225 7.43 9.06 27.46
CA ALA A 225 8.81 9.50 27.58
C ALA A 225 9.33 10.08 26.26
N ARG A 226 9.03 9.42 25.14
CA ARG A 226 9.43 9.88 23.79
C ARG A 226 8.80 11.23 23.43
N LEU A 227 7.50 11.39 23.69
CA LEU A 227 6.81 12.67 23.48
C LEU A 227 7.36 13.79 24.36
N SER A 228 7.74 13.48 25.60
CA SER A 228 8.36 14.45 26.51
C SER A 228 9.72 14.91 25.98
N ALA A 229 10.54 13.98 25.47
CA ALA A 229 11.83 14.30 24.84
C ALA A 229 11.65 15.18 23.59
N LEU A 230 10.71 14.83 22.71
CA LEU A 230 10.40 15.59 21.49
C LEU A 230 9.93 17.03 21.78
N ARG A 231 9.19 17.23 22.87
CA ARG A 231 8.79 18.57 23.33
C ARG A 231 9.97 19.34 23.89
N ALA A 232 10.83 18.71 24.67
CA ALA A 232 12.00 19.33 25.26
C ALA A 232 13.01 19.82 24.20
N THR A 233 13.15 19.09 23.09
CA THR A 233 13.99 19.50 21.95
C THR A 233 13.32 20.49 21.01
N GLY A 234 12.03 20.79 21.21
CA GLY A 234 11.24 21.62 20.29
C GLY A 234 10.99 20.98 18.92
N THR A 235 11.29 19.69 18.75
CA THR A 235 11.16 18.98 17.47
C THR A 235 9.71 18.67 17.12
N PHE A 236 8.85 18.51 18.13
CA PHE A 236 7.43 18.28 17.91
C PHE A 236 6.58 18.80 19.08
N SER A 237 5.44 19.40 18.73
CA SER A 237 4.37 19.74 19.66
C SER A 237 3.04 19.32 19.03
N PRO A 238 2.17 18.57 19.75
CA PRO A 238 0.88 18.17 19.23
C PRO A 238 0.04 19.39 18.84
N LEU A 239 -0.51 19.38 17.62
CA LEU A 239 -1.45 20.38 17.15
C LEU A 239 -2.90 19.96 17.44
N PRO A 240 -3.83 20.93 17.52
CA PRO A 240 -5.25 20.66 17.66
C PRO A 240 -5.73 19.66 16.59
N THR A 241 -6.50 18.68 17.05
CA THR A 241 -6.95 17.55 16.25
C THR A 241 -8.33 17.17 16.74
N GLU A 242 -9.28 17.04 15.81
CA GLU A 242 -10.70 16.81 16.10
C GLU A 242 -11.15 15.49 15.47
N ALA A 243 -11.69 14.59 16.31
CA ALA A 243 -12.38 13.40 15.83
C ALA A 243 -13.70 13.78 15.14
N LEU A 244 -14.02 13.11 14.03
CA LEU A 244 -15.30 13.28 13.34
C LEU A 244 -16.21 12.09 13.61
N SER A 245 -17.50 12.37 13.72
CA SER A 245 -18.55 11.35 13.80
C SER A 245 -19.23 11.19 12.44
N GLU A 246 -19.37 9.96 11.98
CA GLU A 246 -20.16 9.64 10.79
C GLU A 246 -21.66 9.90 11.02
N ALA A 247 -22.17 9.65 12.24
CA ALA A 247 -23.58 9.73 12.59
C ALA A 247 -24.17 11.15 12.51
N GLY A 248 -23.33 12.19 12.56
CA GLY A 248 -23.75 13.60 12.51
C GLY A 248 -23.72 14.23 11.11
N GLY A 249 -23.35 13.47 10.07
CA GLY A 249 -23.18 14.01 8.71
C GLY A 249 -21.97 14.93 8.54
N ASP A 250 -21.12 15.10 9.57
CA ASP A 250 -19.91 15.91 9.52
C ASP A 250 -18.94 15.43 8.43
N VAL A 251 -18.76 14.11 8.34
CA VAL A 251 -17.92 13.47 7.31
C VAL A 251 -18.46 13.78 5.91
N ALA A 252 -19.77 13.62 5.70
CA ALA A 252 -20.42 13.92 4.42
C ALA A 252 -20.26 15.40 4.03
N ARG A 253 -20.55 16.32 4.96
CA ARG A 253 -20.40 17.77 4.74
C ARG A 253 -18.98 18.13 4.28
N LEU A 254 -17.96 17.52 4.90
CA LEU A 254 -16.57 17.80 4.57
C LEU A 254 -16.16 17.20 3.22
N LEU A 255 -16.41 15.92 2.99
CA LEU A 255 -15.95 15.24 1.78
C LEU A 255 -16.69 15.70 0.52
N LEU A 256 -17.93 16.18 0.64
CA LEU A 256 -18.68 16.77 -0.46
C LEU A 256 -18.37 18.26 -0.69
N SER A 257 -17.55 18.88 0.17
CA SER A 257 -17.16 20.28 0.01
C SER A 257 -16.20 20.45 -1.17
N PRO A 258 -16.51 21.35 -2.14
CA PRO A 258 -15.61 21.61 -3.28
C PRO A 258 -14.20 22.04 -2.87
N SER A 259 -14.05 22.75 -1.75
CA SER A 259 -12.73 23.15 -1.25
C SER A 259 -11.93 21.97 -0.74
N VAL A 260 -12.57 21.02 -0.04
CA VAL A 260 -11.88 19.82 0.48
C VAL A 260 -11.46 18.92 -0.68
N GLN A 261 -12.35 18.70 -1.64
CA GLN A 261 -12.04 17.88 -2.81
C GLN A 261 -10.87 18.44 -3.62
N ARG A 262 -10.80 19.77 -3.79
CA ARG A 262 -9.72 20.41 -4.55
C ARG A 262 -8.41 20.54 -3.77
N ASP A 263 -8.50 20.98 -2.51
CA ASP A 263 -7.33 21.45 -1.75
C ASP A 263 -6.74 20.38 -0.82
N VAL A 264 -7.49 19.33 -0.48
CA VAL A 264 -7.08 18.31 0.48
C VAL A 264 -6.95 16.93 -0.16
N LEU A 265 -7.93 16.51 -0.96
CA LEU A 265 -7.97 15.16 -1.54
C LEU A 265 -7.05 15.03 -2.76
N PRO A 266 -6.18 14.00 -2.81
CA PRO A 266 -5.29 13.77 -3.95
C PRO A 266 -6.11 13.42 -5.20
N GLY A 267 -5.96 14.22 -6.26
CA GLY A 267 -6.73 14.05 -7.49
C GLY A 267 -8.25 14.12 -7.27
N GLY A 268 -8.72 14.84 -6.24
CA GLY A 268 -10.14 14.91 -5.91
C GLY A 268 -10.75 13.58 -5.48
N THR A 269 -9.93 12.60 -5.07
CA THR A 269 -10.36 11.23 -4.79
C THR A 269 -10.11 10.87 -3.32
N ILE A 270 -11.04 10.13 -2.72
CA ILE A 270 -10.84 9.51 -1.40
C ILE A 270 -10.19 8.15 -1.65
N ILE A 271 -8.90 8.00 -1.38
CA ILE A 271 -8.23 6.71 -1.45
C ILE A 271 -8.14 6.17 -0.03
N GLN A 272 -8.86 5.06 0.22
CA GLN A 272 -8.96 4.44 1.54
C GLN A 272 -8.54 2.98 1.42
N ASP A 273 -7.47 2.55 2.11
CA ASP A 273 -6.99 1.16 2.10
C ASP A 273 -6.93 0.57 0.67
N TRP A 274 -6.21 1.27 -0.22
CA TRP A 274 -6.09 0.93 -1.66
C TRP A 274 -7.36 1.12 -2.50
N GLN A 275 -8.46 1.58 -1.94
CA GLN A 275 -9.73 1.70 -2.66
C GLN A 275 -10.03 3.18 -2.97
N PRO A 276 -10.00 3.58 -4.25
CA PRO A 276 -10.29 4.94 -4.69
C PRO A 276 -11.80 5.17 -4.87
N TYR A 277 -12.33 6.19 -4.22
CA TYR A 277 -13.74 6.57 -4.30
C TYR A 277 -13.89 8.02 -4.74
N GLN A 278 -14.82 8.30 -5.64
CA GLN A 278 -15.27 9.68 -5.82
C GLN A 278 -15.94 10.19 -4.53
N PRO A 279 -15.75 11.46 -4.17
CA PRO A 279 -16.48 12.05 -3.05
C PRO A 279 -17.94 12.28 -3.46
N SER A 280 -18.78 11.27 -3.22
CA SER A 280 -20.19 11.24 -3.59
C SER A 280 -21.02 10.54 -2.50
N GLU A 281 -22.30 10.88 -2.41
CA GLU A 281 -23.23 10.28 -1.44
C GLU A 281 -23.29 8.75 -1.53
N SER A 282 -23.21 8.17 -2.73
CA SER A 282 -23.20 6.72 -2.91
C SER A 282 -21.99 6.07 -2.24
N ASN A 283 -20.82 6.68 -2.36
CA ASN A 283 -19.58 6.14 -1.80
C ASN A 283 -19.42 6.42 -0.31
N LEU A 284 -20.01 7.52 0.20
CA LEU A 284 -20.03 7.78 1.64
C LEU A 284 -20.71 6.65 2.42
N ARG A 285 -21.74 6.01 1.84
CA ARG A 285 -22.37 4.82 2.43
C ARG A 285 -21.43 3.62 2.47
N LEU A 286 -20.63 3.42 1.42
CA LEU A 286 -19.62 2.36 1.36
C LEU A 286 -18.51 2.61 2.39
N LEU A 287 -18.11 3.87 2.57
CA LEU A 287 -17.10 4.26 3.56
C LEU A 287 -17.60 4.04 4.99
N ALA A 288 -18.84 4.44 5.28
CA ALA A 288 -19.45 4.25 6.61
C ALA A 288 -19.53 2.76 7.02
N ALA A 289 -19.75 1.86 6.06
CA ALA A 289 -19.78 0.42 6.32
C ALA A 289 -18.43 -0.17 6.79
N LYS A 290 -17.32 0.56 6.63
CA LYS A 290 -15.98 0.11 7.00
C LYS A 290 -15.61 0.44 8.44
N GLY A 291 -16.42 1.25 9.13
CA GLY A 291 -16.21 1.63 10.53
C GLY A 291 -14.89 2.35 10.76
N LEU A 292 -14.58 3.33 9.91
CA LEU A 292 -13.35 4.10 9.91
C LEU A 292 -13.32 5.11 11.08
N GLU A 293 -12.14 5.39 11.61
CA GLU A 293 -11.93 6.51 12.53
C GLU A 293 -11.37 7.72 11.76
N TRP A 294 -12.07 8.85 11.87
CA TRP A 294 -11.80 10.06 11.10
C TRP A 294 -11.25 11.16 11.98
N CYS A 295 -10.27 11.90 11.45
CA CYS A 295 -9.60 12.97 12.16
C CYS A 295 -9.32 14.17 11.25
N VAL A 296 -9.52 15.38 11.77
CA VAL A 296 -9.23 16.64 11.04
C VAL A 296 -8.53 17.65 11.92
N ASP A 297 -7.87 18.62 11.29
CA ASP A 297 -7.27 19.78 11.96
C ASP A 297 -8.28 20.88 12.28
N SER A 298 -9.33 20.98 11.46
CA SER A 298 -10.44 21.91 11.68
C SER A 298 -11.72 21.38 11.04
N ARG A 299 -12.83 21.37 11.79
CA ARG A 299 -14.17 21.05 11.24
C ARG A 299 -14.71 22.09 10.26
N ALA A 300 -14.24 23.34 10.34
CA ALA A 300 -14.75 24.43 9.52
C ALA A 300 -14.03 24.52 8.16
N ARG A 301 -12.70 24.35 8.17
CA ARG A 301 -11.86 24.43 6.97
C ARG A 301 -10.65 23.50 7.12
N PRO A 302 -10.83 22.19 6.93
CA PRO A 302 -9.73 21.25 7.11
C PRO A 302 -8.66 21.47 6.05
N ARG A 303 -7.40 21.39 6.46
CA ARG A 303 -6.24 21.32 5.57
C ARG A 303 -5.61 19.93 5.59
N VAL A 304 -5.83 19.18 6.66
CA VAL A 304 -5.42 17.78 6.80
C VAL A 304 -6.58 16.96 7.32
N LEU A 305 -6.84 15.86 6.63
CA LEU A 305 -7.82 14.87 7.00
C LEU A 305 -7.15 13.50 7.00
N THR A 306 -7.35 12.72 8.06
CA THR A 306 -6.89 11.34 8.13
C THR A 306 -8.05 10.40 8.44
N LEU A 307 -7.96 9.19 7.92
CA LEU A 307 -8.86 8.08 8.18
C LEU A 307 -8.04 6.86 8.55
N CYS A 308 -8.48 6.15 9.59
CA CYS A 308 -7.83 4.96 10.09
C CYS A 308 -8.80 3.77 9.97
N THR A 309 -8.31 2.65 9.44
CA THR A 309 -9.09 1.42 9.36
C THR A 309 -9.23 0.77 10.72
N ARG A 310 -10.29 -0.04 10.89
CA ARG A 310 -10.25 -1.05 11.94
C ARG A 310 -9.06 -2.00 11.71
N PRO A 311 -8.26 -2.30 12.74
CA PRO A 311 -7.20 -3.28 12.61
C PRO A 311 -7.74 -4.64 12.14
N PHE A 312 -6.98 -5.34 11.30
CA PHE A 312 -7.37 -6.66 10.82
C PHE A 312 -6.18 -7.63 10.86
N PRO A 313 -6.41 -8.93 11.13
CA PRO A 313 -5.32 -9.90 11.27
C PRO A 313 -4.62 -10.13 9.92
N ILE A 314 -3.34 -10.50 9.99
CA ILE A 314 -2.54 -10.92 8.83
C ILE A 314 -1.77 -12.21 9.12
N PRO A 315 -1.43 -13.01 8.09
CA PRO A 315 -0.73 -14.29 8.27
C PRO A 315 0.70 -14.20 8.78
N LEU A 316 1.31 -13.01 8.82
CA LEU A 316 2.69 -12.81 9.23
C LEU A 316 2.99 -13.48 10.57
N GLY A 317 4.10 -14.22 10.65
CA GLY A 317 4.51 -14.97 11.84
C GLY A 317 3.76 -16.28 12.08
N GLY A 318 2.59 -16.48 11.48
CA GLY A 318 1.81 -17.73 11.56
C GLY A 318 1.20 -18.03 12.95
N ASP A 319 1.39 -17.15 13.92
CA ASP A 319 0.95 -17.31 15.32
C ASP A 319 -0.31 -16.49 15.67
N GLY A 320 -0.84 -15.75 14.69
CA GLY A 320 -2.02 -14.90 14.87
C GLY A 320 -1.77 -13.63 15.70
N THR A 321 -0.50 -13.29 15.98
CA THR A 321 -0.14 -12.12 16.80
C THR A 321 0.03 -10.83 15.99
N TRP A 322 -0.13 -10.89 14.66
CA TRP A 322 0.07 -9.77 13.76
C TRP A 322 -1.25 -9.22 13.19
N CYS A 323 -1.36 -7.90 13.17
CA CYS A 323 -2.45 -7.20 12.49
C CYS A 323 -1.94 -6.04 11.63
N TYR A 324 -2.71 -5.70 10.61
CA TYR A 324 -2.56 -4.46 9.86
C TYR A 324 -3.36 -3.33 10.48
N LEU A 325 -2.80 -2.12 10.42
CA LEU A 325 -3.47 -0.85 10.68
C LEU A 325 -3.17 0.10 9.52
N ASN A 326 -4.17 0.53 8.77
CA ASN A 326 -3.98 1.44 7.65
C ASN A 326 -4.48 2.84 8.02
N ILE A 327 -3.67 3.84 7.70
CA ILE A 327 -3.99 5.26 7.90
C ILE A 327 -3.81 5.95 6.55
N ASP A 328 -4.86 6.55 6.02
CA ASP A 328 -4.77 7.39 4.82
C ASP A 328 -4.80 8.85 5.25
N ALA A 329 -3.75 9.59 4.90
CA ALA A 329 -3.56 11.00 5.22
C ALA A 329 -3.66 11.86 3.95
N PHE A 330 -4.56 12.83 4.00
CA PHE A 330 -4.78 13.81 2.95
C PHE A 330 -4.37 15.21 3.41
N GLY A 331 -3.97 16.05 2.45
CA GLY A 331 -3.31 17.32 2.71
C GLY A 331 -1.77 17.22 2.76
N CYS A 332 -1.12 18.37 2.89
CA CYS A 332 0.33 18.52 2.77
C CYS A 332 1.01 19.20 3.97
N ASP A 333 0.28 19.43 5.07
CA ASP A 333 0.87 19.98 6.31
C ASP A 333 1.48 18.86 7.15
N GLY A 334 2.81 18.72 7.09
CA GLY A 334 3.53 17.64 7.78
C GLY A 334 3.37 17.65 9.30
N ALA A 335 3.33 18.82 9.95
CA ALA A 335 3.19 18.90 11.40
C ALA A 335 1.80 18.43 11.86
N GLN A 336 0.78 18.74 11.05
CA GLN A 336 -0.57 18.29 11.31
C GLN A 336 -0.75 16.80 11.03
N VAL A 337 -0.15 16.26 9.95
CA VAL A 337 -0.14 14.81 9.68
C VAL A 337 0.55 14.04 10.82
N GLN A 338 1.68 14.54 11.34
CA GLN A 338 2.34 13.97 12.53
C GLN A 338 1.43 13.97 13.76
N SER A 339 0.70 15.07 14.00
CA SER A 339 -0.22 15.21 15.13
C SER A 339 -1.41 14.24 15.02
N GLN A 340 -2.00 14.10 13.83
CA GLN A 340 -3.10 13.17 13.60
C GLN A 340 -2.66 11.70 13.60
N LEU A 341 -1.46 11.39 13.09
CA LEU A 341 -0.85 10.05 13.23
C LEU A 341 -0.70 9.68 14.71
N LEU A 342 -0.15 10.59 15.52
CA LEU A 342 -0.01 10.37 16.96
C LEU A 342 -1.38 10.12 17.62
N TRP A 343 -2.38 10.91 17.24
CA TRP A 343 -3.75 10.75 17.74
C TRP A 343 -4.29 9.34 17.45
N HIS A 344 -4.16 8.85 16.21
CA HIS A 344 -4.59 7.50 15.82
C HIS A 344 -3.83 6.43 16.60
N LEU A 345 -2.50 6.55 16.74
CA LEU A 345 -1.69 5.60 17.50
C LEU A 345 -2.11 5.55 18.98
N GLN A 346 -2.33 6.70 19.62
CA GLN A 346 -2.81 6.77 21.01
C GLN A 346 -4.20 6.17 21.18
N ARG A 347 -5.05 6.33 20.16
CA ARG A 347 -6.43 5.85 20.14
C ARG A 347 -6.50 4.33 19.94
N GLN A 348 -5.70 3.79 19.03
CA GLN A 348 -5.74 2.39 18.60
C GLN A 348 -4.89 1.47 19.48
N ALA A 349 -3.70 1.92 19.91
CA ALA A 349 -2.73 1.06 20.61
C ALA A 349 -3.28 0.35 21.86
N PRO A 350 -4.13 0.95 22.72
CA PRO A 350 -4.71 0.25 23.86
C PRO A 350 -5.54 -0.99 23.48
N GLY A 351 -6.28 -0.91 22.36
CA GLY A 351 -7.07 -2.04 21.84
C GLY A 351 -6.23 -3.11 21.16
N LEU A 352 -4.95 -2.83 20.90
CA LEU A 352 -3.99 -3.72 20.25
C LEU A 352 -2.95 -4.29 21.22
N ALA A 353 -3.10 -4.05 22.53
CA ALA A 353 -2.15 -4.50 23.53
C ALA A 353 -1.88 -6.01 23.40
N GLY A 354 -0.59 -6.38 23.36
CA GLY A 354 -0.14 -7.76 23.13
C GLY A 354 0.08 -8.14 21.67
N LEU A 355 -0.37 -7.35 20.70
CA LEU A 355 -0.20 -7.60 19.28
C LEU A 355 1.01 -6.85 18.68
N ASN A 356 1.52 -7.41 17.60
CA ASN A 356 2.44 -6.75 16.69
C ASN A 356 1.63 -6.09 15.56
N VAL A 357 1.93 -4.82 15.29
CA VAL A 357 1.19 -4.01 14.34
C VAL A 357 2.08 -3.70 13.14
N MET A 358 1.59 -4.06 11.96
CA MET A 358 2.07 -3.50 10.70
C MET A 358 1.22 -2.27 10.40
N CYS A 359 1.81 -1.08 10.47
CA CYS A 359 1.09 0.18 10.25
C CYS A 359 1.49 0.77 8.91
N GLN A 360 0.55 0.87 7.98
CA GLN A 360 0.75 1.46 6.68
C GLN A 360 0.09 2.83 6.60
N LEU A 361 0.91 3.86 6.36
CA LEU A 361 0.48 5.23 6.19
C LEU A 361 0.57 5.60 4.70
N PHE A 362 -0.53 6.08 4.12
CA PHE A 362 -0.57 6.70 2.80
C PHE A 362 -0.60 8.22 2.98
N LEU A 363 0.26 8.95 2.27
CA LEU A 363 0.43 10.39 2.49
C LEU A 363 0.90 11.12 1.24
N ALA A 364 0.89 12.45 1.26
CA ALA A 364 1.47 13.25 0.17
C ALA A 364 2.97 12.90 0.00
N PRO A 365 3.44 12.51 -1.20
CA PRO A 365 4.82 12.03 -1.44
C PRO A 365 5.94 12.83 -0.77
N GLN A 366 5.84 14.16 -0.81
CA GLN A 366 6.82 15.09 -0.24
C GLN A 366 6.95 15.02 1.29
N LEU A 367 5.95 14.48 2.00
CA LEU A 367 5.97 14.35 3.45
C LEU A 367 6.66 13.07 3.93
N TRP A 368 7.04 12.16 3.03
CA TRP A 368 7.54 10.84 3.42
C TRP A 368 8.78 10.88 4.30
N SER A 369 9.80 11.65 3.93
CA SER A 369 11.05 11.73 4.72
C SER A 369 10.76 12.26 6.13
N GLN A 370 9.99 13.35 6.22
CA GLN A 370 9.61 13.95 7.50
C GLN A 370 8.84 12.98 8.40
N LEU A 371 7.92 12.19 7.84
CA LEU A 371 7.11 11.24 8.60
C LEU A 371 7.90 9.96 8.94
N ALA A 372 8.80 9.52 8.07
CA ALA A 372 9.70 8.40 8.35
C ALA A 372 10.61 8.74 9.54
N ASP A 373 11.24 9.92 9.54
CA ASP A 373 12.09 10.39 10.63
C ASP A 373 11.31 10.53 11.94
N PHE A 374 10.08 11.08 11.87
CA PHE A 374 9.21 11.18 13.04
C PHE A 374 8.83 9.82 13.62
N CYS A 375 8.45 8.86 12.78
CA CYS A 375 8.14 7.49 13.21
C CYS A 375 9.37 6.81 13.82
N GLN A 376 10.51 6.86 13.15
CA GLN A 376 11.70 6.11 13.55
C GLN A 376 12.44 6.77 14.72
N ALA A 377 12.88 8.02 14.56
CA ALA A 377 13.66 8.72 15.57
C ALA A 377 12.77 9.28 16.70
N GLY A 378 11.57 9.78 16.34
CA GLY A 378 10.66 10.36 17.31
C GLY A 378 9.89 9.32 18.12
N LEU A 379 9.16 8.44 17.44
CA LEU A 379 8.27 7.47 18.07
C LEU A 379 8.92 6.10 18.35
N GLY A 380 10.10 5.82 17.78
CA GLY A 380 10.80 4.54 17.95
C GLY A 380 10.13 3.37 17.23
N LEU A 381 9.38 3.65 16.17
CA LEU A 381 8.79 2.64 15.30
C LEU A 381 9.84 2.14 14.32
N GLU A 382 9.75 0.88 13.92
CA GLU A 382 10.71 0.31 12.98
C GLU A 382 10.22 0.52 11.55
N LEU A 383 11.06 1.12 10.70
CA LEU A 383 10.79 1.26 9.28
C LEU A 383 10.98 -0.09 8.57
N VAL A 384 9.96 -0.55 7.85
CA VAL A 384 9.98 -1.88 7.20
C VAL A 384 10.61 -1.83 5.81
N LYS A 385 10.36 -0.75 5.07
CA LYS A 385 10.93 -0.53 3.73
C LYS A 385 11.19 0.95 3.49
N GLY A 386 12.07 1.23 2.52
CA GLY A 386 12.29 2.58 2.02
C GLY A 386 11.07 3.14 1.27
N TYR A 387 11.24 4.33 0.70
CA TYR A 387 10.19 5.03 -0.02
C TYR A 387 9.59 4.20 -1.16
N THR A 388 8.26 4.09 -1.16
CA THR A 388 7.46 3.52 -2.25
C THR A 388 6.22 4.38 -2.48
N GLU A 389 5.61 4.26 -3.65
CA GLU A 389 4.41 5.03 -4.01
C GLU A 389 3.23 4.11 -4.29
N GLN A 390 2.03 4.59 -4.02
CA GLN A 390 0.78 4.03 -4.53
C GLN A 390 0.33 4.89 -5.72
N TYR A 391 0.02 4.25 -6.83
CA TYR A 391 -0.50 4.89 -8.04
C TYR A 391 -1.97 4.59 -8.21
N LEU A 392 -2.81 5.61 -8.36
CA LEU A 392 -4.20 5.46 -8.78
C LEU A 392 -4.29 5.55 -10.30
N LEU A 393 -4.75 4.45 -10.92
CA LEU A 393 -4.82 4.28 -12.36
C LEU A 393 -6.27 4.09 -12.82
N GLU A 394 -6.56 4.57 -14.01
CA GLU A 394 -7.88 4.49 -14.64
C GLU A 394 -7.77 4.16 -16.13
N ALA A 395 -8.69 3.36 -16.66
CA ALA A 395 -8.87 3.14 -18.09
C ALA A 395 -10.34 3.06 -18.46
N ASP A 396 -10.68 3.45 -19.68
CA ASP A 396 -12.03 3.24 -20.23
C ASP A 396 -12.29 1.74 -20.45
N ILE A 397 -13.56 1.31 -20.34
CA ILE A 397 -13.99 -0.11 -20.42
C ILE A 397 -15.13 -0.37 -21.39
#